data_AF-A0A9E5NBU0-F1
#
_entry.id   AF-A0A9E5NBU0-F1
#
_cell.length_a   1.000
_cell.length_b   1.000
_cell.length_c   1.000
_cell.angle_alpha   90.00
_cell.angle_beta   90.00
_cell.angle_gamma   90.00
#
_symmetry.space_group_name_H-M   'P 1'
#
loop_
_entity.id
_entity.type
_entity.pdbx_description
1 polymer ?
#
loop_
_entity_poly.entity_id
_entity_poly.type
_entity_poly.pdbx_seq_one_letter_code
_entity_poly.pdbx_strand_id
1 'polypeptide(L)' 'MLLMTLGQASFGRHLMARAKSNRPKDCPYVGKGGLKLRHALEYFHVDLAGKVVADLGSNVGGSTDCLLQSGAARVFAV' A
#
# COMPACT_ATOMS: atom_id res chain seq x y z
N MET A 1 -10.17 -21.37 28.26
CA MET A 1 -10.26 -21.75 26.83
C MET A 1 -9.34 -20.83 26.05
N LEU A 2 -8.06 -21.19 26.10
CA LEU A 2 -6.90 -20.49 25.56
C LEU A 2 -6.65 -21.08 24.18
N LEU A 3 -6.69 -20.29 23.10
CA LEU A 3 -6.02 -20.55 21.81
C LEU A 3 -6.59 -19.61 20.74
N MET A 4 -5.88 -18.53 20.40
CA MET A 4 -5.81 -18.02 19.02
C MET A 4 -4.42 -17.39 18.80
N THR A 5 -3.48 -18.25 18.43
CA THR A 5 -2.40 -18.03 17.45
C THR A 5 -1.62 -16.71 17.50
N LEU A 6 -0.50 -16.75 18.25
CA LEU A 6 0.76 -16.17 17.80
C LEU A 6 1.18 -16.85 16.49
N GLY A 7 1.22 -16.11 15.38
CA GLY A 7 1.81 -16.59 14.13
C GLY A 7 1.50 -15.68 12.95
N GLN A 8 2.55 -15.21 12.25
CA GLN A 8 2.55 -14.35 11.05
C GLN A 8 2.56 -12.82 11.25
N ALA A 9 3.39 -12.32 12.18
CA ALA A 9 3.70 -10.87 12.27
C ALA A 9 5.07 -10.47 11.68
N SER A 10 5.64 -11.25 10.75
CA SER A 10 7.01 -10.99 10.25
C SER A 10 7.20 -10.92 8.72
N PHE A 11 6.13 -10.94 7.91
CA PHE A 11 6.31 -10.88 6.46
C PHE A 11 6.28 -9.44 5.94
N GLY A 12 7.46 -8.83 5.75
CA GLY A 12 7.65 -7.77 4.75
C GLY A 12 7.92 -6.33 5.19
N ARG A 13 8.12 -6.01 6.49
CA ARG A 13 8.45 -4.63 6.93
C ARG A 13 9.92 -4.23 6.75
N HIS A 14 10.56 -4.58 5.62
CA HIS A 14 12.00 -4.29 5.44
C HIS A 14 12.46 -3.86 4.04
N LEU A 15 11.55 -3.41 3.19
CA LEU A 15 11.92 -2.73 1.95
C LEU A 15 11.11 -1.45 1.83
N MET A 16 11.61 -0.39 2.47
CA MET A 16 11.59 0.99 1.98
C MET A 16 12.43 1.78 2.98
N ALA A 17 13.75 1.72 2.80
CA ALA A 17 14.68 2.59 3.51
C ALA A 17 14.17 4.03 3.40
N ARG A 18 14.06 4.68 4.56
CA ARG A 18 13.40 5.96 4.80
C ARG A 18 14.10 7.09 4.04
N ALA A 19 13.86 7.18 2.73
CA ALA A 19 14.36 8.25 1.87
C ALA A 19 13.83 9.60 2.39
N LYS A 20 14.68 10.63 2.40
CA LYS A 20 14.37 11.99 2.87
C LYS A 20 12.99 12.43 2.36
N SER A 21 12.03 12.59 3.27
CA SER A 21 10.63 12.75 2.90
C SER A 21 10.34 14.18 2.45
N ASN A 22 10.29 14.42 1.14
CA ASN A 22 9.55 15.57 0.58
C ASN A 22 8.03 15.28 0.57
N ARG A 23 7.53 14.62 1.62
CA ARG A 23 6.13 14.19 1.71
C ARG A 23 5.26 15.42 1.98
N PRO A 24 4.13 15.58 1.26
CA PRO A 24 3.15 16.59 1.60
C PRO A 24 2.69 16.37 3.04
N LYS A 25 2.61 17.45 3.85
CA LYS A 25 2.32 17.37 5.30
C LYS A 25 1.04 16.59 5.65
N ASP A 26 0.08 16.53 4.72
CA ASP A 26 -1.24 15.93 4.95
C ASP A 26 -1.55 14.76 3.98
N CYS A 27 -0.55 14.23 3.28
CA CYS A 27 -0.74 13.09 2.36
C CYS A 27 -0.44 11.77 3.10
N PRO A 28 -1.40 10.82 3.21
CA PRO A 28 -1.19 9.55 3.88
C PRO A 28 -0.24 8.62 3.10
N TYR A 29 0.03 8.94 1.84
CA TYR A 29 0.91 8.17 0.95
C TYR A 29 2.26 8.86 0.75
N VAL A 30 3.28 8.09 0.38
CA VAL A 30 4.63 8.61 0.05
C VAL A 30 4.67 9.61 -1.11
N GLY A 31 3.59 9.72 -1.89
CA GLY A 31 3.40 10.76 -2.89
C GLY A 31 1.93 10.98 -3.24
N LYS A 32 1.62 12.12 -3.89
CA LYS A 32 0.24 12.52 -4.23
C LYS A 32 -0.50 11.54 -5.16
N GLY A 33 0.22 10.66 -5.86
CA GLY A 33 -0.37 9.64 -6.75
C GLY A 33 -1.38 8.74 -6.04
N GLY A 34 -1.13 8.40 -4.76
CA GLY A 34 -2.03 7.54 -3.99
C GLY A 34 -3.41 8.15 -3.74
N LEU A 35 -3.54 9.48 -3.69
CA LEU A 35 -4.83 10.15 -3.46
C LEU A 35 -5.83 9.87 -4.59
N LYS A 36 -5.36 9.89 -5.85
CA LYS A 36 -6.18 9.60 -7.02
C LYS A 36 -6.64 8.15 -7.03
N LEU A 37 -5.71 7.24 -6.73
CA LEU A 37 -6.01 5.81 -6.70
C LEU A 37 -6.98 5.48 -5.56
N ARG A 38 -6.81 6.07 -4.38
CA ARG A 38 -7.74 5.88 -3.25
C ARG A 38 -9.16 6.25 -3.63
N HIS A 39 -9.33 7.42 -4.23
CA HIS A 39 -10.65 7.87 -4.68
C HIS A 39 -11.26 6.89 -5.70
N ALA A 40 -10.46 6.38 -6.65
CA ALA A 40 -10.93 5.38 -7.61
C ALA A 40 -11.37 4.07 -6.94
N LEU A 41 -10.58 3.55 -5.98
CA LEU A 41 -10.93 2.32 -5.26
C LEU A 41 -12.24 2.47 -4.49
N GLU A 42 -12.48 3.63 -3.86
CA GLU A 42 -13.73 3.93 -3.18
C GLU A 42 -14.91 4.06 -4.14
N TYR A 43 -14.74 4.84 -5.19
CA TYR A 43 -15.78 5.12 -6.18
C TYR A 43 -16.24 3.85 -6.91
N PHE A 44 -15.29 2.98 -7.27
CA PHE A 44 -15.57 1.72 -7.95
C PHE A 44 -15.80 0.54 -6.99
N HIS A 45 -15.79 0.76 -5.67
CA HIS A 45 -15.94 -0.27 -4.65
C HIS A 45 -15.01 -1.48 -4.84
N VAL A 46 -13.74 -1.21 -5.15
CA VAL A 46 -12.74 -2.25 -5.40
C VAL A 46 -12.16 -2.73 -4.07
N ASP A 47 -12.43 -3.99 -3.72
CA ASP A 47 -11.76 -4.68 -2.62
C ASP A 47 -10.39 -5.21 -3.08
N LEU A 48 -9.33 -4.91 -2.33
CA LEU A 48 -7.97 -5.37 -2.58
C LEU A 48 -7.48 -6.40 -1.55
N ALA A 49 -8.28 -6.73 -0.55
CA ALA A 49 -7.91 -7.65 0.53
C ALA A 49 -7.39 -8.98 -0.04
N GLY A 50 -6.14 -9.31 0.28
CA GLY A 50 -5.52 -10.57 -0.13
C GLY A 50 -5.15 -10.66 -1.62
N LYS A 51 -5.36 -9.59 -2.41
CA LYS A 51 -5.11 -9.62 -3.86
C LYS A 51 -3.66 -9.33 -4.20
N VAL A 52 -3.22 -9.90 -5.32
CA VAL A 52 -1.94 -9.56 -5.97
C VAL A 52 -2.24 -8.56 -7.08
N VAL A 53 -1.56 -7.41 -7.06
CA VAL A 53 -1.88 -6.27 -7.93
C VAL A 53 -0.62 -5.82 -8.67
N ALA A 54 -0.79 -5.28 -9.87
CA ALA A 54 0.29 -4.62 -10.61
C ALA A 54 0.09 -3.10 -10.56
N ASP A 55 1.16 -2.37 -10.24
CA ASP A 55 1.25 -0.91 -10.35
C ASP A 55 2.13 -0.57 -11.55
N LEU A 56 1.51 -0.17 -12.66
CA LEU A 56 2.20 0.10 -13.93
C LEU A 56 2.43 1.61 -14.06
N GLY A 57 3.68 2.05 -13.92
CA GLY A 57 4.06 3.47 -13.89
C GLY A 57 4.41 3.96 -12.49
N SER A 58 5.02 3.11 -11.66
CA SER A 58 5.38 3.49 -10.31
C SER A 58 6.54 4.49 -10.30
N ASN A 59 6.29 5.70 -9.82
CA ASN A 59 7.29 6.76 -9.66
C ASN A 59 7.88 6.71 -8.23
N VAL A 60 7.63 7.71 -7.39
CA VAL A 60 7.99 7.71 -5.96
C VAL A 60 7.22 6.66 -5.13
N GLY A 61 6.38 5.83 -5.75
CA GLY A 61 5.63 4.76 -5.08
C GLY A 61 4.34 5.18 -4.38
N GLY A 62 3.80 6.38 -4.66
CA GLY A 62 2.56 6.84 -4.01
C GLY A 62 1.34 5.97 -4.29
N SER A 63 1.22 5.44 -5.51
CA SER A 63 0.16 4.49 -5.90
C SER A 63 0.39 3.12 -5.26
N THR A 64 1.63 2.59 -5.33
CA THR A 64 2.04 1.35 -4.68
C THR A 64 1.71 1.34 -3.18
N ASP A 65 2.03 2.43 -2.48
CA ASP A 65 1.75 2.61 -1.05
C ASP A 65 0.25 2.59 -0.77
N CYS A 66 -0.56 3.26 -1.61
CA CYS A 66 -2.02 3.21 -1.53
C CYS A 66 -2.57 1.79 -1.70
N LEU A 67 -2.05 1.00 -2.65
CA LEU A 67 -2.48 -0.37 -2.88
C LEU A 67 -2.18 -1.27 -1.66
N LEU A 68 -0.97 -1.17 -1.10
CA LEU A 68 -0.56 -1.92 0.08
C LEU A 68 -1.39 -1.54 1.31
N GLN A 69 -1.57 -0.24 1.57
CA GLN A 69 -2.42 0.23 2.67
C GLN A 69 -3.89 -0.17 2.50
N SER A 70 -4.35 -0.36 1.27
CA SER A 70 -5.72 -0.80 0.96
C SER A 70 -5.91 -2.33 1.04
N GLY A 71 -4.90 -3.08 1.49
CA GLY A 71 -5.04 -4.52 1.80
C GLY A 71 -4.51 -5.48 0.72
N ALA A 72 -3.87 -4.97 -0.33
CA ALA A 72 -3.19 -5.83 -1.30
C ALA A 72 -2.13 -6.71 -0.61
N ALA A 73 -2.15 -8.00 -0.88
CA ALA A 73 -1.16 -8.95 -0.35
C ALA A 73 0.23 -8.75 -0.98
N ARG A 74 0.27 -8.37 -2.26
CA ARG A 74 1.50 -8.11 -2.99
C ARG A 74 1.24 -7.11 -4.11
N VAL A 75 2.19 -6.21 -4.33
CA VAL A 75 2.17 -5.28 -5.46
C VAL A 75 3.44 -5.46 -6.27
N PHE A 76 3.29 -5.70 -7.57
CA PHE A 76 4.38 -5.65 -8.54
C PHE A 76 4.40 -4.26 -9.17
N ALA A 77 5.41 -3.46 -8.83
CA ALA A 77 5.59 -2.12 -9.36
C ALA A 77 6.56 -2.14 -10.55
N VAL A 78 6.14 -1.54 -11.68
CA VAL A 78 6.89 -1.43 -12.94
C VAL A 78 7.03 0.03 -13.35
#